data_AF-A0A353TC59-F1
#
_entry.id   AF-A0A353TC59-F1
#
_cell.length_a   1.000
_cell.length_b   1.000
_cell.length_c   1.000
_cell.angle_alpha   90.00
_cell.angle_beta   90.00
_cell.angle_gamma   90.00
#
_symmetry.space_group_name_H-M   'P 1'
#
loop_
_entity.id
_entity.type
_entity.pdbx_description
1 polymer ?
#
loop_
_entity_poly.entity_id
_entity_poly.type
_entity_poly.pdbx_seq_one_letter_code
_entity_poly.pdbx_strand_id
1 'polypeptide(L)'
;DDNGDIWITPSGVDKGNLTTKDIMCVKKDGAVVGLHKPSSEYPFHRAIYESRPDITAIIHAHPPALVAFSIAGTVPDTKIVPQAHNVCGDIGFAPYGTPGSEDLGKKIAGVFQDKRFRAVIMENHGVVLGGTDMMDAYQRFETLEFCCRTIVNAGKLGKVKYLSDEQVASYVNHIPRNISHFMDVEYPSDERALRTEMVNIIRRSCDQGLMISTYGTVSVRWRNDDFLITPRDVARWDILPSDIVQIKNGMAEAGKIPSRSVALHQRIYQLNPHINSII
;
A
#
# COMPACT_ATOMS: atom_id res chain seq x y z
N ASP A 1 15.01 -4.67 -15.22
CA ASP A 1 15.87 -5.52 -14.38
C ASP A 1 17.32 -5.05 -14.54
N ASP A 2 18.30 -5.81 -14.04
CA ASP A 2 19.72 -5.42 -14.11
C ASP A 2 20.26 -5.30 -15.54
N ASN A 3 19.60 -5.94 -16.52
CA ASN A 3 19.96 -5.83 -17.94
C ASN A 3 19.36 -4.59 -18.62
N GLY A 4 18.50 -3.84 -17.92
CA GLY A 4 17.69 -2.77 -18.48
C GLY A 4 16.46 -3.27 -19.23
N ASP A 5 16.06 -4.53 -19.05
CA ASP A 5 14.85 -5.08 -19.65
C ASP A 5 13.62 -4.68 -18.82
N ILE A 6 12.49 -4.46 -19.49
CA ILE A 6 11.21 -4.10 -18.88
C ILE A 6 10.24 -5.26 -19.00
N TRP A 7 9.73 -5.73 -17.86
CA TRP A 7 8.69 -6.74 -17.79
C TRP A 7 7.33 -6.06 -17.66
N ILE A 8 6.38 -6.41 -18.53
CA ILE A 8 5.08 -5.73 -18.61
C ILE A 8 3.95 -6.71 -18.98
N THR A 9 2.74 -6.44 -18.49
CA THR A 9 1.55 -7.22 -18.86
C THR A 9 1.25 -7.08 -20.37
N PRO A 10 0.65 -8.09 -21.00
CA PRO A 10 0.29 -8.04 -22.41
C PRO A 10 -0.91 -7.11 -22.68
N SER A 11 -1.05 -6.67 -23.93
CA SER A 11 -2.23 -5.93 -24.41
C SER A 11 -3.36 -6.89 -24.78
N GLY A 12 -4.60 -6.50 -24.47
CA GLY A 12 -5.82 -7.21 -24.92
C GLY A 12 -6.09 -8.55 -24.24
N VAL A 13 -5.32 -8.93 -23.21
CA VAL A 13 -5.54 -10.16 -22.44
C VAL A 13 -6.21 -9.82 -21.11
N ASP A 14 -7.21 -10.62 -20.73
CA ASP A 14 -7.89 -10.51 -19.44
C ASP A 14 -6.90 -10.72 -18.29
N LYS A 15 -6.80 -9.72 -17.40
CA LYS A 15 -5.85 -9.73 -16.29
C LYS A 15 -6.18 -10.80 -15.25
N GLY A 16 -7.45 -11.19 -15.11
CA GLY A 16 -7.87 -12.23 -14.16
C GLY A 16 -7.38 -13.64 -14.50
N ASN A 17 -6.98 -13.86 -15.75
CA ASN A 17 -6.56 -15.16 -16.27
C ASN A 17 -5.08 -15.21 -16.68
N LEU A 18 -4.30 -14.17 -16.36
CA LEU A 18 -2.88 -14.13 -16.71
C LEU A 18 -2.10 -15.24 -15.99
N THR A 19 -1.20 -15.85 -16.73
CA THR A 19 -0.18 -16.75 -16.21
C THR A 19 1.21 -16.12 -16.38
N THR A 20 2.22 -16.70 -15.76
CA THR A 20 3.61 -16.24 -15.91
C THR A 20 4.11 -16.26 -17.36
N LYS A 21 3.53 -17.10 -18.22
CA LYS A 21 3.87 -17.20 -19.65
C LYS A 21 3.36 -16.03 -20.48
N ASP A 22 2.38 -15.28 -19.97
CA ASP A 22 1.76 -14.17 -20.68
C ASP A 22 2.52 -12.86 -20.50
N ILE A 23 3.44 -12.80 -19.53
CA ILE A 23 4.24 -11.59 -19.26
C ILE A 23 5.22 -11.35 -20.41
N MET A 24 5.24 -10.11 -20.88
CA MET A 24 6.09 -9.65 -21.97
C MET A 24 7.37 -9.05 -21.42
N CYS A 25 8.50 -9.36 -22.05
CA CYS A 25 9.79 -8.75 -21.77
C CYS A 25 10.18 -7.87 -22.97
N VAL A 26 10.29 -6.56 -22.76
CA VAL A 26 10.86 -5.63 -23.73
C VAL A 26 12.31 -5.40 -23.36
N LYS A 27 13.21 -5.85 -24.22
CA LYS A 27 14.65 -5.75 -24.05
C LYS A 27 15.13 -4.32 -24.15
N LYS A 28 16.30 -4.03 -23.58
CA LYS A 28 16.93 -2.70 -23.65
C LYS A 28 17.11 -2.16 -25.08
N ASP A 29 17.34 -3.05 -26.05
CA ASP A 29 17.46 -2.71 -27.48
C ASP A 29 16.11 -2.56 -28.20
N GLY A 30 14.99 -2.76 -27.49
CA GLY A 30 13.63 -2.69 -28.00
C GLY A 30 13.07 -4.03 -28.51
N ALA A 31 13.87 -5.11 -28.52
CA ALA A 31 13.37 -6.43 -28.91
C ALA A 31 12.28 -6.91 -27.93
N VAL A 32 11.20 -7.51 -28.44
CA VAL A 32 10.09 -7.99 -27.61
C VAL A 32 10.14 -9.52 -27.54
N VAL A 33 10.11 -10.05 -26.32
CA VAL A 33 10.08 -11.48 -26.02
C VAL A 33 8.80 -11.81 -25.25
N GLY A 34 8.02 -12.76 -25.76
CA GLY A 34 6.79 -13.27 -25.13
C GLY A 34 5.75 -13.68 -26.16
N LEU A 35 4.59 -14.15 -25.70
CA LEU A 35 3.55 -14.73 -26.55
C LEU A 35 2.62 -13.70 -27.20
N HIS A 36 2.59 -12.47 -26.67
CA HIS A 36 1.61 -11.45 -27.00
C HIS A 36 2.26 -10.15 -27.48
N LYS A 37 1.45 -9.11 -27.64
CA LYS A 37 1.97 -7.73 -27.73
C LYS A 37 2.11 -7.16 -26.32
N PRO A 38 3.16 -6.36 -26.03
CA PRO A 38 3.24 -5.58 -24.79
C PRO A 38 2.01 -4.68 -24.63
N SER A 39 1.72 -4.26 -23.39
CA SER A 39 0.68 -3.28 -23.09
C SER A 39 0.74 -2.08 -24.06
N SER A 40 -0.41 -1.59 -24.51
CA SER A 40 -0.49 -0.36 -25.30
C SER A 40 0.09 0.85 -24.56
N GLU A 41 0.04 0.82 -23.23
CA GLU A 41 0.58 1.86 -22.34
C GLU A 41 2.09 1.73 -22.06
N TYR A 42 2.79 0.76 -22.68
CA TYR A 42 4.25 0.62 -22.57
C TYR A 42 5.04 1.94 -22.76
N PRO A 43 4.68 2.85 -23.70
CA PRO A 43 5.44 4.08 -23.92
C PRO A 43 5.62 4.93 -22.66
N PHE A 44 4.60 5.08 -21.81
CA PHE A 44 4.78 5.84 -20.57
C PHE A 44 5.56 5.07 -19.52
N HIS A 45 5.43 3.73 -19.46
CA HIS A 45 6.24 2.91 -18.54
C HIS A 45 7.72 3.09 -18.85
N ARG A 46 8.11 3.00 -20.12
CA ARG A 46 9.48 3.26 -20.59
C ARG A 46 9.94 4.67 -20.23
N ALA A 47 9.14 5.69 -20.57
CA ALA A 47 9.51 7.08 -20.32
C ALA A 47 9.71 7.39 -18.83
N ILE A 48 8.92 6.79 -17.94
CA ILE A 48 9.09 6.94 -16.47
C ILE A 48 10.37 6.23 -16.01
N TYR A 49 10.64 5.00 -16.44
CA TYR A 49 11.87 4.30 -16.05
C TYR A 49 13.13 5.04 -16.52
N GLU A 50 13.09 5.65 -17.71
CA GLU A 50 14.19 6.48 -18.23
C GLU A 50 14.37 7.78 -17.42
N SER A 51 13.29 8.42 -16.98
CA SER A 51 13.37 9.69 -16.24
C SER A 51 13.62 9.52 -14.73
N ARG A 52 13.24 8.37 -14.17
CA ARG A 52 13.30 8.06 -12.73
C ARG A 52 13.87 6.66 -12.49
N PRO A 53 15.20 6.47 -12.57
CA PRO A 53 15.85 5.18 -12.32
C PRO A 53 15.66 4.62 -10.90
N ASP A 54 15.22 5.45 -9.94
CA ASP A 54 14.86 5.01 -8.58
C ASP A 54 13.50 4.30 -8.51
N ILE A 55 12.66 4.41 -9.54
CA ILE A 55 11.42 3.67 -9.69
C ILE A 55 11.74 2.37 -10.42
N THR A 56 11.40 1.24 -9.82
CA THR A 56 11.66 -0.11 -10.37
C THR A 56 10.38 -0.90 -10.61
N ALA A 57 9.23 -0.40 -10.13
CA ALA A 57 7.91 -0.94 -10.39
C ALA A 57 6.92 0.17 -10.71
N ILE A 58 6.06 -0.06 -11.70
CA ILE A 58 5.00 0.87 -12.10
C ILE A 58 3.68 0.11 -12.16
N ILE A 59 2.66 0.66 -11.50
CA ILE A 59 1.28 0.19 -11.59
C ILE A 59 0.45 1.25 -12.31
N HIS A 60 -0.35 0.83 -13.28
CA HIS A 60 -1.34 1.65 -13.94
C HIS A 60 -2.71 0.96 -13.85
N ALA A 61 -3.74 1.72 -13.49
CA ALA A 61 -5.10 1.23 -13.41
C ALA A 61 -6.13 2.37 -13.47
N HIS A 62 -7.40 1.97 -13.56
CA HIS A 62 -8.56 2.85 -13.64
C HIS A 62 -9.57 2.61 -12.51
N PRO A 63 -9.18 2.66 -11.22
CA PRO A 63 -10.15 2.40 -10.17
C PRO A 63 -11.15 3.58 -10.06
N PRO A 64 -12.43 3.32 -9.72
CA PRO A 64 -13.50 4.28 -9.94
C PRO A 64 -13.31 5.63 -9.25
N ALA A 65 -12.82 5.68 -8.01
CA ALA A 65 -12.68 6.95 -7.32
C ALA A 65 -11.51 7.77 -7.88
N LEU A 66 -10.36 7.16 -8.17
CA LEU A 66 -9.26 7.86 -8.84
C LEU A 66 -9.65 8.37 -10.23
N VAL A 67 -10.41 7.58 -11.00
CA VAL A 67 -10.94 8.04 -12.29
C VAL A 67 -11.87 9.24 -12.10
N ALA A 68 -12.69 9.27 -11.06
CA ALA A 68 -13.50 10.44 -10.73
C ALA A 68 -12.66 11.71 -10.50
N PHE A 69 -11.55 11.61 -9.74
CA PHE A 69 -10.61 12.73 -9.56
C PHE A 69 -9.96 13.16 -10.88
N SER A 70 -9.62 12.18 -11.73
CA SER A 70 -9.04 12.42 -13.05
C SER A 70 -9.96 13.20 -14.00
N ILE A 71 -11.26 12.89 -13.98
CA ILE A 71 -12.30 13.57 -14.77
C ILE A 71 -12.62 14.95 -14.18
N ALA A 72 -12.55 15.08 -12.84
CA ALA A 72 -12.75 16.34 -12.15
C ALA A 72 -11.57 17.33 -12.28
N GLY A 73 -10.45 16.91 -12.90
CA GLY A 73 -9.28 17.78 -13.09
C GLY A 73 -8.59 18.15 -11.78
N THR A 74 -8.62 17.28 -10.77
CA THR A 74 -8.07 17.58 -9.44
C THR A 74 -7.34 16.39 -8.83
N VAL A 75 -6.48 16.67 -7.85
CA VAL A 75 -5.74 15.65 -7.09
C VAL A 75 -6.31 15.49 -5.68
N PRO A 76 -6.33 14.28 -5.10
CA PRO A 76 -6.76 14.06 -3.74
C PRO A 76 -5.75 14.62 -2.75
N ASP A 77 -6.22 15.33 -1.73
CA ASP A 77 -5.42 15.62 -0.54
C ASP A 77 -5.48 14.40 0.40
N THR A 78 -4.35 13.70 0.51
CA THR A 78 -4.22 12.47 1.30
C THR A 78 -4.07 12.73 2.81
N LYS A 79 -4.05 13.99 3.25
CA LYS A 79 -4.01 14.40 4.67
C LYS A 79 -5.37 14.24 5.38
N ILE A 80 -6.17 13.25 4.97
CA ILE A 80 -7.37 12.82 5.68
C ILE A 80 -7.06 11.85 6.84
N VAL A 81 -5.93 11.15 6.74
CA VAL A 81 -5.41 10.21 7.74
C VAL A 81 -3.88 10.34 7.75
N PRO A 82 -3.21 10.49 8.91
CA PRO A 82 -1.77 10.79 8.94
C PRO A 82 -0.91 9.75 8.20
N GLN A 83 -1.24 8.47 8.35
CA GLN A 83 -0.52 7.38 7.67
C GLN A 83 -0.69 7.44 6.14
N ALA A 84 -1.85 7.89 5.64
CA ALA A 84 -2.14 7.89 4.20
C ALA A 84 -1.28 8.87 3.43
N HIS A 85 -1.03 10.06 4.00
CA HIS A 85 -0.10 11.00 3.38
C HIS A 85 1.32 10.44 3.31
N ASN A 86 1.80 9.75 4.35
CA ASN A 86 3.13 9.13 4.34
C ASN A 86 3.26 8.02 3.29
N VAL A 87 2.22 7.20 3.13
CA VAL A 87 2.20 6.12 2.12
C VAL A 87 2.08 6.71 0.72
N CYS A 88 1.15 7.64 0.49
CA CYS A 88 0.83 8.17 -0.84
C CYS A 88 1.82 9.21 -1.37
N GLY A 89 2.43 10.00 -0.48
CA GLY A 89 3.23 11.16 -0.85
C GLY A 89 2.40 12.24 -1.55
N ASP A 90 3.09 13.16 -2.21
CA ASP A 90 2.48 14.16 -3.07
C ASP A 90 1.99 13.51 -4.38
N ILE A 91 0.87 14.02 -4.89
CA ILE A 91 0.19 13.48 -6.07
C ILE A 91 0.29 14.49 -7.20
N GLY A 92 0.88 14.07 -8.33
CA GLY A 92 0.95 14.86 -9.54
C GLY A 92 -0.32 14.75 -10.39
N PHE A 93 -0.47 15.68 -11.34
CA PHE A 93 -1.53 15.64 -12.35
C PHE A 93 -0.92 15.82 -13.74
N ALA A 94 -1.22 14.92 -14.66
CA ALA A 94 -0.79 15.00 -16.05
C ALA A 94 -1.99 15.43 -16.94
N PRO A 95 -1.83 16.47 -17.77
CA PRO A 95 -2.83 16.85 -18.77
C PRO A 95 -3.12 15.71 -19.75
N TYR A 96 -4.28 15.78 -20.39
CA TYR A 96 -4.72 14.77 -21.34
C TYR A 96 -3.70 14.51 -22.45
N GLY A 97 -3.55 13.24 -22.80
CA GLY A 97 -2.85 12.75 -23.98
C GLY A 97 -3.49 11.44 -24.41
N THR A 98 -3.38 11.10 -25.69
CA THR A 98 -3.99 9.87 -26.22
C THR A 98 -3.37 8.64 -25.53
N PRO A 99 -4.17 7.72 -24.97
CA PRO A 99 -3.67 6.46 -24.39
C PRO A 99 -2.73 5.72 -25.35
N GLY A 100 -1.62 5.22 -24.82
CA GLY A 100 -0.57 4.54 -25.59
C GLY A 100 0.26 5.42 -26.52
N SER A 101 0.11 6.74 -26.49
CA SER A 101 0.95 7.66 -27.29
C SER A 101 2.26 8.03 -26.59
N GLU A 102 3.29 8.34 -27.39
CA GLU A 102 4.56 8.91 -26.88
C GLU A 102 4.36 10.30 -26.25
N ASP A 103 3.37 11.07 -26.70
CA ASP A 103 3.02 12.37 -26.13
C ASP A 103 2.54 12.23 -24.67
N LEU A 104 1.61 11.30 -24.43
CA LEU A 104 1.15 10.98 -23.07
C LEU A 104 2.33 10.53 -22.20
N GLY A 105 3.20 9.66 -22.73
CA GLY A 105 4.41 9.22 -22.03
C GLY A 105 5.32 10.37 -21.61
N LYS A 106 5.59 11.33 -22.50
CA LYS A 106 6.39 12.53 -22.20
C LYS A 106 5.75 13.41 -21.13
N LYS A 107 4.44 13.63 -21.20
CA LYS A 107 3.69 14.44 -20.22
C LYS A 107 3.79 13.83 -18.82
N ILE A 108 3.52 12.53 -18.71
CA ILE A 108 3.59 11.80 -17.44
C ILE A 108 5.01 11.77 -16.89
N ALA A 109 6.00 11.39 -17.71
CA ALA A 109 7.39 11.33 -17.29
C ALA A 109 7.92 12.70 -16.86
N GLY A 110 7.48 13.78 -17.50
CA GLY A 110 7.77 15.16 -17.10
C GLY A 110 7.25 15.49 -15.70
N VAL A 111 6.05 15.03 -15.33
CA VAL A 111 5.55 15.18 -13.96
C VAL A 111 6.42 14.39 -12.97
N PHE A 112 6.77 13.14 -13.31
CA PHE A 112 7.62 12.30 -12.46
C PHE A 112 9.05 12.83 -12.27
N GLN A 113 9.53 13.78 -13.06
CA GLN A 113 10.85 14.41 -12.83
C GLN A 113 10.91 15.11 -11.46
N ASP A 114 9.78 15.63 -10.96
CA ASP A 114 9.69 16.07 -9.57
C ASP A 114 9.63 14.83 -8.66
N LYS A 115 10.72 14.60 -7.92
CA LYS A 115 10.89 13.43 -7.06
C LYS A 115 9.87 13.33 -5.92
N ARG A 116 9.15 14.42 -5.61
CA ARG A 116 8.05 14.40 -4.66
C ARG A 116 6.88 13.54 -5.13
N PHE A 117 6.68 13.47 -6.44
CA PHE A 117 5.60 12.68 -7.02
C PHE A 117 6.00 11.22 -7.20
N ARG A 118 5.18 10.35 -6.62
CA ARG A 118 5.22 8.89 -6.78
C ARG A 118 3.93 8.34 -7.37
N ALA A 119 2.91 9.18 -7.51
CA ALA A 119 1.68 8.87 -8.21
C ALA A 119 1.25 10.09 -9.03
N VAL A 120 0.72 9.83 -10.22
CA VAL A 120 0.24 10.86 -11.14
C VAL A 120 -1.15 10.47 -11.60
N ILE A 121 -2.12 11.37 -11.38
CA ILE A 121 -3.46 11.28 -11.96
C ILE A 121 -3.39 11.80 -13.39
N MET A 122 -4.01 11.10 -14.32
CA MET A 122 -4.01 11.43 -15.74
C MET A 122 -5.41 11.88 -16.15
N GLU A 123 -5.55 13.12 -16.61
CA GLU A 123 -6.82 13.73 -17.00
C GLU A 123 -7.67 12.80 -17.87
N ASN A 124 -8.94 12.60 -17.47
CA ASN A 124 -9.91 11.73 -18.16
C ASN A 124 -9.42 10.29 -18.45
N HIS A 125 -8.48 9.76 -17.67
CA HIS A 125 -7.90 8.44 -17.91
C HIS A 125 -7.85 7.60 -16.64
N GLY A 126 -6.97 7.92 -15.68
CA GLY A 126 -6.77 7.10 -14.48
C GLY A 126 -5.55 7.51 -13.70
N VAL A 127 -4.80 6.53 -13.17
CA VAL A 127 -3.62 6.77 -12.35
C VAL A 127 -2.43 5.93 -12.81
N VAL A 128 -1.23 6.46 -12.62
CA VAL A 128 0.03 5.72 -12.70
C VAL A 128 0.81 5.94 -11.40
N LEU A 129 1.35 4.86 -10.84
CA LEU A 129 2.06 4.84 -9.57
C LEU A 129 3.43 4.22 -9.76
N GLY A 130 4.46 4.90 -9.25
CA GLY A 130 5.82 4.39 -9.20
C GLY A 130 6.20 3.94 -7.78
N GLY A 131 6.94 2.85 -7.70
CA GLY A 131 7.53 2.36 -6.46
C GLY A 131 8.94 1.81 -6.64
N THR A 132 9.64 1.63 -5.51
CA THR A 132 10.97 0.98 -5.46
C THR A 132 10.89 -0.54 -5.55
N ASP A 133 9.67 -1.08 -5.47
CA ASP A 133 9.30 -2.47 -5.75
C ASP A 133 7.78 -2.53 -5.97
N MET A 134 7.27 -3.71 -6.35
CA MET A 134 5.84 -3.91 -6.61
C MET A 134 4.98 -3.64 -5.38
N MET A 135 5.47 -3.94 -4.18
CA MET A 135 4.70 -3.81 -2.95
C MET A 135 4.54 -2.33 -2.57
N ASP A 136 5.59 -1.53 -2.66
CA ASP A 136 5.52 -0.07 -2.45
C ASP A 136 4.55 0.60 -3.45
N ALA A 137 4.62 0.23 -4.74
CA ALA A 137 3.68 0.73 -5.74
C ALA A 137 2.23 0.31 -5.42
N TYR A 138 2.02 -0.93 -4.97
CA TYR A 138 0.70 -1.47 -4.67
C TYR A 138 0.09 -0.91 -3.38
N GLN A 139 0.88 -0.77 -2.30
CA GLN A 139 0.43 -0.12 -1.07
C GLN A 139 -0.05 1.31 -1.33
N ARG A 140 0.68 2.03 -2.20
CA ARG A 140 0.28 3.37 -2.66
C ARG A 140 -1.04 3.32 -3.42
N PHE A 141 -1.19 2.33 -4.31
CA PHE A 141 -2.38 2.16 -5.14
C PHE A 141 -3.65 1.97 -4.32
N GLU A 142 -3.65 1.01 -3.39
CA GLU A 142 -4.80 0.74 -2.53
C GLU A 142 -5.10 1.93 -1.60
N THR A 143 -4.07 2.55 -1.02
CA THR A 143 -4.24 3.68 -0.10
C THR A 143 -4.82 4.90 -0.80
N LEU A 144 -4.38 5.17 -2.03
CA LEU A 144 -4.85 6.33 -2.78
C LEU A 144 -6.31 6.15 -3.23
N GLU A 145 -6.70 4.96 -3.69
CA GLU A 145 -8.12 4.67 -3.99
C GLU A 145 -8.99 4.80 -2.74
N PHE A 146 -8.52 4.32 -1.57
CA PHE A 146 -9.20 4.54 -0.30
C PHE A 146 -9.36 6.03 0.04
N CYS A 147 -8.32 6.83 -0.14
CA CYS A 147 -8.40 8.28 0.06
C CYS A 147 -9.44 8.91 -0.85
N CYS A 148 -9.40 8.62 -2.15
CA CYS A 148 -10.36 9.15 -3.10
C CYS A 148 -11.81 8.75 -2.74
N ARG A 149 -12.06 7.47 -2.47
CA ARG A 149 -13.39 6.98 -2.04
C ARG A 149 -13.88 7.68 -0.78
N THR A 150 -12.99 7.83 0.20
CA THR A 150 -13.30 8.48 1.48
C THR A 150 -13.60 9.96 1.30
N ILE A 151 -12.81 10.69 0.51
CA ILE A 151 -13.03 12.12 0.22
C ILE A 151 -14.36 12.33 -0.51
N VAL A 152 -14.67 11.52 -1.53
CA VAL A 152 -15.95 11.60 -2.25
C VAL A 152 -17.12 11.34 -1.31
N ASN A 153 -17.02 10.34 -0.43
CA ASN A 153 -18.10 10.03 0.51
C ASN A 153 -18.23 11.07 1.63
N ALA A 154 -17.12 11.58 2.17
CA ALA A 154 -17.12 12.64 3.16
C ALA A 154 -17.73 13.93 2.58
N GLY A 155 -17.44 14.24 1.31
CA GLY A 155 -18.02 15.37 0.57
C GLY A 155 -19.55 15.34 0.49
N LYS A 156 -20.16 14.14 0.48
CA LYS A 156 -21.62 13.98 0.51
C LYS A 156 -22.22 14.30 1.88
N LEU A 157 -21.43 14.14 2.95
CA LEU A 157 -21.83 14.45 4.32
C LEU A 157 -21.57 15.92 4.69
N GLY A 158 -20.61 16.57 4.02
CA GLY A 158 -20.28 17.98 4.21
C GLY A 158 -18.87 18.33 3.75
N LYS A 159 -18.37 19.50 4.18
CA LYS A 159 -17.01 19.94 3.84
C LYS A 159 -15.97 19.02 4.50
N VAL A 160 -15.09 18.44 3.68
CA VAL A 160 -13.97 17.60 4.15
C VAL A 160 -13.00 18.45 4.97
N LYS A 161 -12.60 17.94 6.14
CA LYS A 161 -11.58 18.53 7.00
C LYS A 161 -10.29 17.74 6.86
N TYR A 162 -9.24 18.41 6.41
CA TYR A 162 -7.90 17.84 6.26
C TYR A 162 -7.06 18.17 7.49
N LEU A 163 -6.05 17.33 7.73
CA LEU A 163 -5.03 17.54 8.74
C LEU A 163 -4.01 18.58 8.26
N SER A 164 -3.44 19.32 9.19
CA SER A 164 -2.29 20.19 8.90
C SER A 164 -0.99 19.38 8.76
N ASP A 165 0.03 19.99 8.17
CA ASP A 165 1.35 19.40 8.06
C ASP A 165 1.95 19.07 9.43
N GLU A 166 1.70 19.91 10.46
CA GLU A 166 2.16 19.60 11.81
C GLU A 166 1.45 18.38 12.40
N GLN A 167 0.16 18.20 12.12
CA GLN A 167 -0.60 17.03 12.59
C GLN A 167 -0.11 15.74 11.93
N VAL A 168 0.19 15.78 10.63
CA VAL A 168 0.76 14.65 9.90
C VAL A 168 2.18 14.34 10.39
N ALA A 169 3.02 15.36 10.58
CA ALA A 169 4.39 15.19 11.09
C ALA A 169 4.41 14.66 12.54
N SER A 170 3.48 15.12 13.38
CA SER A 170 3.35 14.66 14.77
C SER A 170 3.12 13.14 14.83
N TYR A 171 2.32 12.58 13.93
CA TYR A 171 2.12 11.13 13.84
C TYR A 171 3.44 10.37 13.66
N VAL A 172 4.30 10.83 12.74
CA VAL A 172 5.60 10.18 12.48
C VAL A 172 6.51 10.25 13.71
N ASN A 173 6.50 11.38 14.41
CA ASN A 173 7.31 11.60 15.61
C ASN A 173 6.87 10.74 16.81
N HIS A 174 5.59 10.36 16.88
CA HIS A 174 5.06 9.51 17.96
C HIS A 174 5.28 8.01 17.74
N ILE A 175 5.81 7.58 16.58
CA ILE A 175 6.07 6.17 16.31
C ILE A 175 7.17 5.68 17.27
N PRO A 176 6.91 4.65 18.11
CA PRO A 176 7.93 4.10 19.00
C PRO A 176 9.13 3.59 18.21
N ARG A 177 10.32 4.13 18.52
CA ARG A 177 11.60 3.77 17.90
C ARG A 177 12.36 2.67 18.65
N ASN A 178 12.24 2.67 19.98
CA ASN A 178 12.85 1.66 20.84
C ASN A 178 11.78 0.66 21.26
N ILE A 179 11.91 -0.57 20.78
CA ILE A 179 11.08 -1.70 21.16
C ILE A 179 12.01 -2.68 21.87
N SER A 180 11.69 -3.03 23.10
CA SER A 180 12.43 -4.05 23.84
C SER A 180 12.03 -5.42 23.34
N HIS A 181 13.01 -6.34 23.25
CA HIS A 181 12.79 -7.69 22.75
C HIS A 181 13.15 -8.75 23.79
N PHE A 182 12.41 -9.86 23.79
CA PHE A 182 12.80 -11.09 24.48
C PHE A 182 13.24 -12.15 23.45
N MET A 183 14.23 -12.96 23.82
CA MET A 183 14.93 -13.86 22.89
C MET A 183 14.35 -15.28 22.85
N ASP A 184 13.92 -15.80 24.00
CA ASP A 184 13.39 -17.16 24.11
C ASP A 184 11.91 -17.17 23.72
N VAL A 185 11.66 -17.37 22.42
CA VAL A 185 10.32 -17.39 21.85
C VAL A 185 9.85 -18.83 21.68
N GLU A 186 8.68 -19.13 22.24
CA GLU A 186 7.98 -20.40 22.03
C GLU A 186 6.64 -20.14 21.36
N TYR A 187 6.20 -21.10 20.54
CA TYR A 187 4.90 -21.07 19.85
C TYR A 187 4.07 -22.30 20.22
N PRO A 188 3.55 -22.39 21.46
CA PRO A 188 2.70 -23.50 21.89
C PRO A 188 1.40 -23.58 21.08
N SER A 189 0.74 -24.73 21.13
CA SER A 189 -0.39 -25.04 20.25
C SER A 189 -1.58 -24.08 20.40
N ASP A 190 -1.86 -23.60 21.61
CA ASP A 190 -2.92 -22.66 21.91
C ASP A 190 -2.65 -21.27 21.31
N GLU A 191 -1.41 -20.78 21.39
CA GLU A 191 -1.01 -19.54 20.72
C GLU A 191 -1.08 -19.66 19.20
N ARG A 192 -0.60 -20.78 18.64
CA ARG A 192 -0.66 -21.01 17.18
C ARG A 192 -2.09 -21.02 16.67
N ALA A 193 -3.04 -21.56 17.45
CA ALA A 193 -4.46 -21.50 17.10
C ALA A 193 -4.97 -20.06 17.02
N LEU A 194 -4.60 -19.20 17.98
CA LEU A 194 -4.95 -17.77 17.96
C LEU A 194 -4.33 -17.04 16.76
N ARG A 195 -3.08 -17.34 16.40
CA ARG A 195 -2.43 -16.75 15.21
C ARG A 195 -3.21 -17.08 13.94
N THR A 196 -3.63 -18.33 13.78
CA THR A 196 -4.48 -18.75 12.63
C THR A 196 -5.82 -18.03 12.63
N GLU A 197 -6.48 -17.91 13.79
CA GLU A 197 -7.74 -17.19 13.91
C GLU A 197 -7.60 -15.71 13.55
N MET A 198 -6.57 -15.03 14.05
CA MET A 198 -6.25 -13.64 13.72
C MET A 198 -6.10 -13.46 12.20
N VAL A 199 -5.30 -14.29 11.54
CA VAL A 199 -5.08 -14.20 10.08
C VAL A 199 -6.39 -14.38 9.32
N ASN A 200 -7.25 -15.31 9.73
CA ASN A 200 -8.55 -15.51 9.10
C ASN A 200 -9.46 -14.27 9.24
N ILE A 201 -9.50 -13.66 10.43
CA ILE A 201 -10.29 -12.45 10.68
C ILE A 201 -9.74 -11.29 9.85
N ILE A 202 -8.42 -11.09 9.84
CA ILE A 202 -7.78 -10.00 9.10
C ILE A 202 -8.05 -10.11 7.60
N ARG A 203 -7.87 -11.29 7.01
CA ARG A 203 -8.15 -11.52 5.58
C ARG A 203 -9.62 -11.30 5.25
N ARG A 204 -10.54 -11.79 6.09
CA ARG A 204 -11.97 -11.52 5.95
C ARG A 204 -12.29 -10.02 6.06
N SER A 205 -11.63 -9.28 6.95
CA SER A 205 -11.78 -7.83 7.05
C SER A 205 -11.28 -7.13 5.78
N CYS A 206 -10.21 -7.64 5.17
CA CYS A 206 -9.73 -7.17 3.87
C CYS A 206 -10.73 -7.46 2.74
N ASP A 207 -11.27 -8.69 2.65
CA ASP A 207 -12.31 -9.07 1.67
C ASP A 207 -13.53 -8.13 1.72
N GLN A 208 -13.86 -7.65 2.92
CA GLN A 208 -14.97 -6.73 3.16
C GLN A 208 -14.59 -5.24 2.98
N GLY A 209 -13.33 -4.92 2.69
CA GLY A 209 -12.82 -3.56 2.57
C GLY A 209 -12.76 -2.79 3.89
N LEU A 210 -12.75 -3.49 5.04
CA LEU A 210 -12.63 -2.90 6.38
C LEU A 210 -11.17 -2.64 6.76
N MET A 211 -10.23 -3.39 6.17
CA MET A 211 -8.79 -3.18 6.27
C MET A 211 -8.20 -3.16 4.86
N ILE A 212 -7.18 -2.33 4.66
CA ILE A 212 -6.51 -2.15 3.36
C ILE A 212 -5.02 -2.02 3.60
N SER A 213 -4.18 -2.40 2.63
CA SER A 213 -2.72 -2.22 2.70
C SER A 213 -2.17 -2.69 4.08
N THR A 214 -1.55 -1.80 4.85
CA THR A 214 -1.00 -2.06 6.19
C THR A 214 -1.87 -1.49 7.34
N TYR A 215 -3.12 -1.10 7.06
CA TYR A 215 -4.01 -0.37 7.96
C TYR A 215 -4.85 -1.32 8.81
N GLY A 216 -5.22 -0.85 10.00
CA GLY A 216 -5.89 -1.67 11.02
C GLY A 216 -4.89 -2.44 11.87
N THR A 217 -5.22 -2.63 13.15
CA THR A 217 -4.40 -3.38 14.10
C THR A 217 -5.28 -4.36 14.84
N VAL A 218 -4.97 -5.65 14.76
CA VAL A 218 -5.68 -6.68 15.52
C VAL A 218 -4.76 -7.19 16.61
N SER A 219 -5.29 -7.33 17.82
CA SER A 219 -4.64 -8.07 18.90
C SER A 219 -5.60 -8.99 19.64
N VAL A 220 -5.06 -10.05 20.20
CA VAL A 220 -5.79 -10.98 21.08
C VAL A 220 -4.94 -11.29 22.31
N ARG A 221 -5.56 -11.17 23.49
CA ARG A 221 -4.97 -11.57 24.77
C ARG A 221 -4.76 -13.08 24.75
N TRP A 222 -3.64 -13.52 25.29
CA TRP A 222 -3.30 -14.94 25.33
C TRP A 222 -3.22 -15.48 26.77
N ARG A 223 -2.23 -15.07 27.56
CA ARG A 223 -2.04 -15.54 28.94
C ARG A 223 -1.73 -14.34 29.84
N ASN A 224 -2.56 -14.11 30.86
CA ASN A 224 -2.47 -12.92 31.71
C ASN A 224 -2.54 -11.64 30.86
N ASP A 225 -1.51 -10.80 30.91
CA ASP A 225 -1.36 -9.59 30.10
C ASP A 225 -0.47 -9.78 28.86
N ASP A 226 -0.05 -11.01 28.55
CA ASP A 226 0.62 -11.33 27.29
C ASP A 226 -0.42 -11.44 26.17
N PHE A 227 -0.06 -10.99 24.97
CA PHE A 227 -0.96 -10.94 23.84
C PHE A 227 -0.24 -11.07 22.50
N LEU A 228 -1.00 -11.35 21.46
CA LEU A 228 -0.55 -11.36 20.08
C LEU A 228 -1.05 -10.11 19.37
N ILE A 229 -0.24 -9.52 18.50
CA ILE A 229 -0.61 -8.32 17.74
C ILE A 229 -0.11 -8.41 16.31
N THR A 230 -0.83 -7.78 15.38
CA THR A 230 -0.38 -7.63 14.00
C THR A 230 0.97 -6.92 13.91
N PRO A 231 1.85 -7.32 12.98
CA PRO A 231 3.12 -6.67 12.73
C PRO A 231 2.97 -5.30 12.07
N ARG A 232 4.05 -4.53 12.14
CA ARG A 232 4.24 -3.31 11.37
C ARG A 232 4.62 -3.64 9.92
N ASP A 233 4.16 -2.80 8.99
CA ASP A 233 4.60 -2.76 7.59
C ASP A 233 4.41 -4.07 6.77
N VAL A 234 3.60 -5.01 7.27
CA VAL A 234 3.12 -6.19 6.53
C VAL A 234 1.71 -5.93 6.01
N ALA A 235 1.47 -6.19 4.72
CA ALA A 235 0.14 -6.07 4.16
C ALA A 235 -0.83 -7.07 4.79
N ARG A 236 -2.06 -6.60 5.06
CA ARG A 236 -3.09 -7.37 5.74
C ARG A 236 -3.60 -8.54 4.89
N TRP A 237 -3.53 -8.43 3.57
CA TRP A 237 -3.86 -9.51 2.63
C TRP A 237 -2.89 -10.69 2.74
N ASP A 238 -1.60 -10.40 2.77
CA ASP A 238 -0.52 -11.40 2.67
C ASP A 238 -0.07 -11.93 4.03
N ILE A 239 -0.66 -11.43 5.12
CA ILE A 239 -0.24 -11.76 6.47
C ILE A 239 -0.31 -13.27 6.73
N LEU A 240 0.76 -13.81 7.30
CA LEU A 240 0.90 -15.21 7.70
C LEU A 240 0.86 -15.33 9.24
N PRO A 241 0.49 -16.50 9.78
CA PRO A 241 0.55 -16.74 11.23
C PRO A 241 1.94 -16.49 11.83
N SER A 242 2.99 -16.71 11.04
CA SER A 242 4.39 -16.42 11.40
C SER A 242 4.68 -14.94 11.56
N ASP A 243 3.90 -14.05 10.94
CA ASP A 243 4.16 -12.61 10.97
C ASP A 243 3.55 -11.94 12.21
N ILE A 244 2.55 -12.59 12.82
CA ILE A 244 1.96 -12.13 14.09
C ILE A 244 3.06 -12.00 15.14
N VAL A 245 2.98 -10.98 15.98
CA VAL A 245 4.00 -10.64 16.97
C VAL A 245 3.50 -10.98 18.36
N GLN A 246 4.25 -11.82 19.09
CA GLN A 246 4.02 -12.08 20.51
C GLN A 246 4.56 -10.92 21.36
N ILE A 247 3.74 -10.45 22.29
CA ILE A 247 4.09 -9.45 23.31
C ILE A 247 4.04 -10.12 24.68
N LYS A 248 5.18 -10.08 25.40
CA LYS A 248 5.33 -10.68 26.72
C LYS A 248 5.99 -9.70 27.68
N ASN A 249 5.34 -9.43 28.82
CA ASN A 249 5.81 -8.44 29.80
C ASN A 249 6.20 -7.08 29.17
N GLY A 250 5.42 -6.62 28.18
CA GLY A 250 5.69 -5.36 27.46
C GLY A 250 6.84 -5.40 26.45
N MET A 251 7.46 -6.56 26.22
CA MET A 251 8.51 -6.77 25.23
C MET A 251 7.95 -7.52 24.01
N ALA A 252 8.46 -7.21 22.82
CA ALA A 252 8.10 -7.91 21.59
C ALA A 252 8.99 -9.15 21.36
N GLU A 253 8.50 -10.15 20.65
CA GLU A 253 9.34 -11.29 20.25
C GLU A 253 10.47 -10.83 19.32
N ALA A 254 11.68 -11.34 19.56
CA ALA A 254 12.85 -11.01 18.77
C ALA A 254 12.66 -11.30 17.27
N GLY A 255 13.25 -10.45 16.43
CA GLY A 255 13.18 -10.60 14.96
C GLY A 255 11.90 -10.04 14.32
N LYS A 256 10.93 -9.56 15.10
CA LYS A 256 9.70 -8.94 14.58
C LYS A 256 9.47 -7.54 15.13
N ILE A 257 8.68 -6.77 14.38
CA ILE A 257 8.31 -5.39 14.74
C ILE A 257 6.78 -5.35 14.94
N PRO A 258 6.27 -5.12 16.17
CA PRO A 258 4.84 -5.03 16.40
C PRO A 258 4.23 -3.75 15.83
N SER A 259 2.90 -3.75 15.72
CA SER A 259 2.12 -2.56 15.38
C SER A 259 2.52 -1.35 16.21
N ARG A 260 2.42 -0.17 15.59
CA ARG A 260 2.65 1.15 16.22
C ARG A 260 1.71 1.35 17.43
N SER A 261 0.58 0.66 17.47
CA SER A 261 -0.43 0.73 18.54
C SER A 261 -0.16 -0.21 19.72
N VAL A 262 0.97 -0.92 19.78
CA VAL A 262 1.25 -1.92 20.83
C VAL A 262 1.11 -1.36 22.25
N ALA A 263 1.60 -0.15 22.51
CA ALA A 263 1.49 0.49 23.82
C ALA A 263 0.04 0.82 24.20
N LEU A 264 -0.77 1.23 23.22
CA LEU A 264 -2.20 1.47 23.40
C LEU A 264 -2.93 0.17 23.76
N HIS A 265 -2.67 -0.91 23.01
CA HIS A 265 -3.31 -2.21 23.23
C HIS A 265 -2.91 -2.80 24.60
N GLN A 266 -1.63 -2.75 24.95
CA GLN A 266 -1.14 -3.15 26.27
C GLN A 266 -1.86 -2.40 27.39
N ARG A 267 -2.03 -1.07 27.25
CA ARG A 267 -2.69 -0.26 28.27
C ARG A 267 -4.19 -0.57 28.39
N ILE A 268 -4.87 -0.80 27.27
CA ILE A 268 -6.28 -1.24 27.26
C ILE A 268 -6.41 -2.57 28.00
N TYR A 269 -5.54 -3.54 27.72
CA TYR A 269 -5.57 -4.84 28.38
C TYR A 269 -5.31 -4.75 29.89
N GLN A 270 -4.33 -3.97 30.33
CA GLN A 270 -4.03 -3.79 31.76
C GLN A 270 -5.19 -3.12 32.52
N LEU A 271 -5.85 -2.15 31.90
CA LEU A 271 -6.97 -1.42 32.53
C LEU A 271 -8.28 -2.20 32.47
N ASN A 272 -8.42 -3.15 31.53
CA ASN A 272 -9.66 -3.85 31.26
C ASN A 272 -9.41 -5.37 31.17
N PRO A 273 -9.33 -6.08 32.31
CA PRO A 273 -9.04 -7.52 32.34
C PRO A 273 -10.06 -8.39 31.59
N HIS A 274 -11.29 -7.89 31.41
CA HIS A 274 -12.36 -8.59 30.70
C HIS A 274 -12.27 -8.47 29.16
N ILE A 275 -11.45 -7.54 28.64
CA ILE A 275 -11.23 -7.40 27.20
C ILE A 275 -10.17 -8.40 26.77
N ASN A 276 -10.52 -9.25 25.80
CA ASN A 276 -9.65 -10.30 25.26
C ASN A 276 -9.23 -10.06 23.81
N SER A 277 -9.83 -9.11 23.09
CA SER A 277 -9.50 -8.81 21.69
C SER A 277 -9.71 -7.34 21.41
N ILE A 278 -8.86 -6.77 20.55
CA ILE A 278 -8.93 -5.38 20.10
C ILE A 278 -8.74 -5.38 18.58
N ILE A 279 -9.59 -4.66 17.85
CA ILE A 279 -9.52 -4.42 16.40
C ILE A 279 -9.54 -2.91 16.17
#